data_AF-Y0KHV0-F1
#
_entry.id   AF-Y0KHV0-F1
#
_cell.length_a   1.000
_cell.length_b   1.000
_cell.length_c   1.000
_cell.angle_alpha   90.00
_cell.angle_beta   90.00
_cell.angle_gamma   90.00
#
_symmetry.space_group_name_H-M   'P 1'
#
loop_
_entity.id
_entity.type
_entity.pdbx_description
1 polymer ?
#
loop_
_entity_poly.entity_id
_entity_poly.type
_entity_poly.pdbx_seq_one_letter_code
_entity_poly.pdbx_strand_id
1 'polypeptide(L)'
;MSLFNVFNISGSAMSAQSQRLNTVASNLANADSATSANGKPYKAKQVVFSAIPSASPAANGVKVNKVVEDNSPGKVVYDPKHPLADEKGYVTMPNVNVTEEMVNMISASRAYQNNVETMNAAKTMLMKTLSLGQ
;
A
#
# COMPACT_ATOMS: atom_id res chain seq x y z
N MET A 1 -27.68 8.71 1.42
CA MET A 1 -26.40 8.20 1.98
C MET A 1 -26.32 8.63 3.43
N SER A 2 -26.25 7.71 4.39
CA SER A 2 -26.02 8.10 5.79
C SER A 2 -24.61 8.69 5.93
N LEU A 3 -24.45 9.85 6.58
CA LEU A 3 -23.14 10.44 6.87
C LEU A 3 -22.23 9.49 7.66
N PHE A 4 -22.81 8.60 8.48
CA PHE A 4 -22.07 7.55 9.18
C PHE A 4 -21.43 6.52 8.24
N ASN A 5 -22.01 6.27 7.07
CA ASN A 5 -21.40 5.40 6.07
C ASN A 5 -20.15 6.04 5.46
N VAL A 6 -20.13 7.37 5.29
CA VAL A 6 -18.95 8.10 4.79
C VAL A 6 -17.78 7.96 5.77
N PHE A 7 -18.03 8.11 7.07
CA PHE A 7 -17.01 7.90 8.10
C PHE A 7 -16.45 6.47 8.10
N ASN A 8 -17.32 5.47 7.99
CA ASN A 8 -16.89 4.06 7.95
C ASN A 8 -16.07 3.73 6.69
N ILE A 9 -16.50 4.22 5.53
CA ILE A 9 -15.80 3.99 4.25
C ILE A 9 -14.44 4.69 4.27
N SER A 10 -14.40 5.99 4.57
CA SER A 10 -13.15 6.75 4.66
C SER A 10 -12.19 6.16 5.70
N GLY A 11 -12.70 5.74 6.87
CA GLY A 11 -11.91 5.07 7.91
C GLY A 11 -11.27 3.77 7.42
N SER A 12 -12.05 2.90 6.79
CA SER A 12 -11.57 1.64 6.22
C SER A 12 -10.55 1.87 5.10
N ALA A 13 -10.79 2.86 4.23
CA ALA A 13 -9.90 3.24 3.14
C ALA A 13 -8.57 3.83 3.66
N MET A 14 -8.59 4.66 4.69
CA MET A 14 -7.37 5.20 5.32
C MET A 14 -6.51 4.08 5.92
N SER A 15 -7.11 3.15 6.64
CA SER A 15 -6.39 1.99 7.19
C SER A 15 -5.77 1.14 6.06
N ALA A 16 -6.53 0.89 4.99
CA ALA A 16 -6.06 0.13 3.84
C ALA A 16 -4.89 0.84 3.10
N GLN A 17 -4.98 2.15 2.88
CA GLN A 17 -3.88 2.90 2.24
C GLN A 17 -2.66 3.05 3.16
N SER A 18 -2.84 3.14 4.48
CA SER A 18 -1.72 3.11 5.44
C SER A 18 -0.96 1.78 5.36
N GLN A 19 -1.65 0.65 5.26
CA GLN A 19 -1.01 -0.64 5.06
C GLN A 19 -0.26 -0.74 3.73
N ARG A 20 -0.83 -0.16 2.65
CA ARG A 20 -0.15 -0.06 1.35
C ARG A 20 1.12 0.78 1.45
N LEU A 21 1.08 1.93 2.13
CA LEU A 21 2.25 2.77 2.37
C LEU A 21 3.35 2.01 3.12
N ASN A 22 3.00 1.27 4.18
CA ASN A 22 3.96 0.44 4.92
C ASN A 22 4.60 -0.64 4.04
N THR A 23 3.82 -1.25 3.15
CA THR A 23 4.30 -2.30 2.23
C THR A 23 5.24 -1.71 1.19
N VAL A 24 4.88 -0.58 0.58
CA VAL A 24 5.71 0.15 -0.40
C VAL A 24 7.00 0.64 0.25
N ALA A 25 6.94 1.16 1.48
CA ALA A 25 8.12 1.56 2.23
C ALA A 25 9.05 0.37 2.52
N SER A 26 8.49 -0.80 2.85
CA SER A 26 9.28 -2.02 3.02
C SER A 26 9.94 -2.46 1.71
N ASN A 27 9.23 -2.39 0.58
CA ASN A 27 9.81 -2.71 -0.73
C ASN A 27 10.97 -1.78 -1.05
N LEU A 28 10.78 -0.47 -0.89
CA LEU A 28 11.80 0.54 -1.18
C LEU A 28 13.04 0.36 -0.28
N ALA A 29 12.85 0.08 1.01
CA ALA A 29 13.95 -0.16 1.95
C ALA A 29 14.77 -1.42 1.61
N ASN A 30 14.16 -2.40 0.94
CA ASN A 30 14.82 -3.64 0.54
C ASN A 30 15.18 -3.66 -0.95
N ALA A 31 14.99 -2.57 -1.69
CA ALA A 31 15.20 -2.54 -3.14
C ALA A 31 16.67 -2.82 -3.52
N ASP A 32 17.61 -2.36 -2.71
CA ASP A 32 19.04 -2.54 -2.90
C ASP A 32 19.62 -3.70 -2.07
N SER A 33 18.78 -4.47 -1.36
CA SER A 33 19.24 -5.55 -0.48
C SER A 33 19.35 -6.87 -1.23
N ALA A 34 20.59 -7.30 -1.50
CA ALA A 34 20.88 -8.57 -2.17
C ALA A 34 20.44 -9.82 -1.36
N THR A 35 20.26 -9.69 -0.04
CA THR A 35 19.76 -10.75 0.84
C THR A 35 18.60 -10.28 1.71
N SER A 36 17.63 -11.17 1.88
CA SER A 36 16.61 -11.08 2.94
C SER A 36 17.00 -11.99 4.11
N ALA A 37 16.26 -11.90 5.23
CA ALA A 37 16.51 -12.67 6.45
C ALA A 37 16.60 -14.20 6.24
N ASN A 38 16.06 -14.70 5.13
CA ASN A 38 16.04 -16.12 4.76
C ASN A 38 17.18 -16.54 3.81
N GLY A 39 18.15 -15.65 3.56
CA GLY A 39 19.27 -15.90 2.63
C GLY A 39 18.88 -15.89 1.14
N LYS A 40 17.62 -15.60 0.81
CA LYS A 40 17.10 -15.45 -0.55
C LYS A 40 16.90 -13.97 -0.90
N PRO A 41 16.93 -13.59 -2.19
CA PRO A 41 16.62 -12.24 -2.63
C PRO A 41 15.25 -11.78 -2.15
N TYR A 42 15.12 -10.51 -1.77
CA TYR A 42 13.84 -9.94 -1.38
C TYR A 42 12.86 -9.96 -2.56
N LYS A 43 11.59 -10.30 -2.29
CA LYS A 43 10.51 -10.23 -3.27
C LYS A 43 9.59 -9.05 -2.95
N ALA A 44 9.29 -8.24 -3.96
CA ALA A 44 8.36 -7.13 -3.84
C ALA A 44 7.00 -7.62 -3.31
N LYS A 45 6.45 -6.92 -2.33
CA LYS A 45 5.17 -7.22 -1.71
C LYS A 45 4.09 -6.29 -2.21
N GLN A 46 2.91 -6.80 -2.52
CA GLN A 46 1.77 -6.02 -2.99
C GLN A 46 0.55 -6.27 -2.12
N VAL A 47 -0.19 -5.20 -1.83
CA VAL A 47 -1.40 -5.27 -1.01
C VAL A 47 -2.61 -5.51 -1.91
N VAL A 48 -3.34 -6.60 -1.65
CA VAL A 48 -4.59 -6.91 -2.34
C VAL A 48 -5.75 -6.42 -1.50
N PHE A 49 -6.51 -5.48 -2.05
CA PHE A 49 -7.74 -4.96 -1.43
C PHE A 49 -8.93 -5.88 -1.74
N SER A 50 -9.88 -5.91 -0.81
CA SER A 50 -11.20 -6.52 -1.02
C SER A 50 -12.28 -5.61 -0.49
N ALA A 51 -13.43 -5.60 -1.16
CA ALA A 51 -14.61 -4.90 -0.67
C ALA A 51 -15.18 -5.64 0.55
N ILE A 52 -15.62 -4.89 1.55
CA ILE A 52 -16.46 -5.39 2.63
C ILE A 52 -17.90 -5.32 2.12
N PRO A 53 -18.57 -6.45 1.87
CA PRO A 53 -19.94 -6.43 1.38
C PRO A 53 -20.85 -5.76 2.43
N SER A 54 -21.54 -4.71 2.03
CA SER A 54 -22.57 -4.03 2.82
C SER A 54 -23.95 -4.33 2.22
N ALA A 55 -25.00 -4.18 3.03
CA ALA A 55 -26.39 -4.39 2.60
C ALA A 55 -26.83 -3.45 1.45
N SER A 56 -26.05 -2.40 1.15
CA SER A 56 -26.23 -1.55 -0.02
C SER A 56 -25.00 -1.62 -0.94
N PRO A 57 -25.17 -1.95 -2.24
CA PRO A 57 -24.06 -2.06 -3.21
C PRO A 57 -23.20 -0.78 -3.34
N ALA A 58 -23.76 0.37 -2.96
CA ALA A 58 -23.12 1.68 -3.09
C ALA A 58 -22.27 2.10 -1.87
N ALA A 59 -22.23 1.30 -0.80
CA ALA A 59 -21.59 1.67 0.47
C ALA A 59 -20.67 0.58 1.01
N ASN A 60 -19.82 0.03 0.15
CA ASN A 60 -18.84 -0.98 0.53
C ASN A 60 -17.55 -0.31 1.03
N GLY A 61 -17.15 -0.63 2.26
CA GLY A 61 -15.83 -0.29 2.78
C GLY A 61 -14.74 -1.14 2.12
N VAL A 62 -13.47 -0.81 2.36
CA VAL A 62 -12.33 -1.56 1.81
C VAL A 62 -11.53 -2.17 2.96
N LYS A 63 -11.15 -3.44 2.81
CA LYS A 63 -10.19 -4.10 3.71
C LYS A 63 -9.01 -4.65 2.93
N VAL A 64 -7.87 -4.73 3.61
CA VAL A 64 -6.72 -5.48 3.11
C VAL A 64 -7.00 -6.96 3.27
N ASN A 65 -7.05 -7.69 2.16
CA ASN A 65 -7.32 -9.13 2.18
C ASN A 65 -6.04 -9.93 2.46
N LYS A 66 -4.96 -9.58 1.75
CA LYS A 66 -3.65 -10.23 1.89
C LYS A 66 -2.55 -9.36 1.29
N VAL A 67 -1.34 -9.57 1.78
CA VAL A 67 -0.11 -9.10 1.14
C VAL A 67 0.46 -10.27 0.35
N VAL A 68 0.63 -10.09 -0.95
CA VAL A 68 1.12 -11.13 -1.87
C VAL A 68 2.52 -10.75 -2.33
N GLU A 69 3.41 -11.73 -2.41
CA GLU A 69 4.73 -11.55 -3.00
C GLU A 69 4.64 -11.64 -4.52
N ASP A 70 5.33 -10.75 -5.21
CA ASP A 70 5.45 -10.79 -6.65
C ASP A 70 6.33 -11.99 -7.07
N ASN A 71 5.82 -12.78 -8.01
CA ASN A 71 6.47 -13.96 -8.55
C ASN A 71 7.38 -13.65 -9.76
N SER A 72 7.48 -12.39 -10.16
CA SER A 72 8.37 -11.96 -11.23
C SER A 72 9.84 -12.28 -10.91
N PRO A 73 10.65 -12.70 -11.90
CA PRO A 73 12.05 -13.01 -11.67
C PRO A 73 12.81 -11.76 -11.20
N GLY A 74 13.67 -11.94 -10.19
CA GLY A 74 14.59 -10.90 -9.72
C GLY A 74 15.60 -10.50 -10.78
N LYS A 75 16.16 -9.29 -10.68
CA LYS A 75 17.18 -8.81 -11.62
C LYS A 75 18.50 -9.52 -11.33
N VAL A 76 19.07 -10.18 -12.33
CA VAL A 76 20.41 -10.75 -12.22
C VAL A 76 21.42 -9.71 -12.69
N VAL A 77 22.30 -9.27 -11.79
CA VAL A 77 23.34 -8.28 -12.07
C VAL A 77 24.70 -8.96 -12.01
N TYR A 78 25.55 -8.69 -12.99
CA TYR A 78 26.92 -9.19 -12.97
C TYR A 78 27.78 -8.28 -12.10
N ASP A 79 28.19 -8.78 -10.94
CA ASP A 79 29.14 -8.13 -10.05
C ASP A 79 30.05 -9.19 -9.39
N PRO A 80 31.19 -9.52 -10.02
CA PRO A 80 32.10 -10.56 -9.54
C PRO A 80 32.86 -10.19 -8.26
N LYS A 81 32.78 -8.93 -7.79
CA LYS A 81 33.39 -8.50 -6.52
C LYS A 81 32.41 -8.58 -5.34
N HIS A 82 31.15 -8.90 -5.60
CA HIS A 82 30.14 -8.96 -4.57
C HIS A 82 30.29 -10.25 -3.72
N PRO A 83 30.23 -10.18 -2.38
CA PRO A 83 30.35 -11.36 -1.50
C PRO A 83 29.23 -12.40 -1.65
N LEU A 84 28.20 -12.08 -2.43
CA LEU A 84 27.02 -12.93 -2.69
C LEU A 84 26.92 -13.31 -4.18
N ALA A 85 28.01 -13.15 -4.93
CA ALA A 85 28.05 -13.56 -6.33
C ALA A 85 28.17 -15.09 -6.43
N ASP A 86 27.40 -15.68 -7.34
CA ASP A 86 27.57 -17.09 -7.72
C ASP A 86 28.95 -17.33 -8.34
N GLU A 87 29.32 -18.61 -8.56
CA GLU A 87 30.61 -19.01 -9.19
C GLU A 87 30.90 -18.32 -10.53
N LYS A 88 29.88 -17.78 -11.19
CA LYS A 88 29.96 -17.05 -12.46
C LYS A 88 29.99 -15.52 -12.30
N GLY A 89 30.02 -14.98 -11.07
CA GLY A 89 30.06 -13.54 -10.80
C GLY A 89 28.71 -12.82 -10.84
N TYR A 90 27.58 -13.55 -10.77
CA TYR A 90 26.24 -12.98 -10.84
C TYR A 90 25.60 -12.88 -9.45
N VAL A 91 24.92 -11.76 -9.19
CA VAL A 91 24.15 -11.49 -7.98
C VAL A 91 22.67 -11.39 -8.35
N THR A 92 21.82 -12.12 -7.64
CA THR A 92 20.37 -11.98 -7.81
C THR A 92 19.87 -10.84 -6.92
N MET A 93 19.53 -9.72 -7.53
CA MET A 93 18.90 -8.59 -6.87
C MET A 93 17.38 -8.77 -6.76
N PRO A 94 16.74 -8.10 -5.80
CA PRO A 94 15.29 -8.05 -5.66
C PRO A 94 14.58 -7.65 -6.96
N ASN A 95 13.34 -8.13 -7.14
CA ASN A 95 12.46 -7.70 -8.24
C ASN A 95 11.77 -6.35 -7.97
N VAL A 96 12.31 -5.51 -7.09
CA VAL A 96 11.71 -4.22 -6.73
C VAL A 96 12.08 -3.17 -7.75
N ASN A 97 11.09 -2.48 -8.31
CA ASN A 97 11.30 -1.30 -9.14
C ASN A 97 11.06 -0.02 -8.32
N VAL A 98 12.14 0.67 -7.95
CA VAL A 98 12.10 1.90 -7.14
C VAL A 98 11.20 2.97 -7.76
N THR A 99 11.20 3.11 -9.09
CA THR A 99 10.36 4.10 -9.77
C THR A 99 8.87 3.79 -9.60
N GLU A 100 8.47 2.53 -9.78
CA GLU A 100 7.08 2.11 -9.58
C GLU A 100 6.65 2.20 -8.12
N GLU A 101 7.53 1.82 -7.18
CA GLU A 101 7.26 1.92 -5.75
C GLU A 101 7.10 3.37 -5.30
N MET A 102 7.92 4.31 -5.81
CA MET A 102 7.73 5.73 -5.52
C MET A 102 6.40 6.26 -6.05
N VAL A 103 6.00 5.87 -7.26
CA VAL A 103 4.68 6.23 -7.81
C VAL A 103 3.55 5.63 -6.96
N ASN A 104 3.68 4.38 -6.54
CA ASN A 104 2.74 3.73 -5.64
C ASN A 104 2.64 4.44 -4.28
N MET A 105 3.78 4.89 -3.73
CA MET A 105 3.83 5.65 -2.48
C MET A 105 3.09 6.97 -2.60
N ILE A 106 3.34 7.72 -3.69
CA ILE A 106 2.67 9.00 -3.97
C ILE A 106 1.17 8.77 -4.13
N SER A 107 0.77 7.78 -4.92
CA SER A 107 -0.63 7.42 -5.13
C SER A 107 -1.34 7.06 -3.82
N ALA A 108 -0.74 6.21 -2.99
CA ALA A 108 -1.31 5.81 -1.71
C ALA A 108 -1.39 6.97 -0.71
N SER A 109 -0.37 7.85 -0.68
CA SER A 109 -0.36 9.04 0.17
C SER A 109 -1.47 10.02 -0.22
N ARG A 110 -1.63 10.30 -1.53
CA ARG A 110 -2.74 11.12 -2.04
C ARG A 110 -4.10 10.51 -1.72
N ALA A 111 -4.25 9.19 -1.89
CA ALA A 111 -5.50 8.51 -1.54
C ALA A 111 -5.80 8.62 -0.04
N TYR A 112 -4.80 8.50 0.83
CA TYR A 112 -4.97 8.72 2.27
C TYR A 112 -5.42 10.16 2.57
N GLN A 113 -4.75 11.16 2.00
CA GLN A 113 -5.09 12.58 2.15
C GLN A 113 -6.53 12.88 1.70
N ASN A 114 -6.94 12.38 0.53
CA ASN A 114 -8.29 12.59 0.00
C ASN A 114 -9.36 11.98 0.91
N ASN A 115 -9.09 10.82 1.53
CA ASN A 115 -10.03 10.21 2.47
C ASN A 115 -10.16 11.03 3.77
N VAL A 116 -9.05 11.59 4.27
CA VAL A 116 -9.06 12.52 5.42
C VAL A 116 -9.87 13.77 5.10
N GLU A 117 -9.67 14.36 3.92
CA GLU A 117 -10.40 15.55 3.48
C GLU A 117 -11.91 15.27 3.34
N THR A 118 -12.27 14.14 2.74
CA THR A 118 -13.67 13.71 2.63
C THR A 118 -14.33 13.54 4.01
N MET A 119 -13.60 12.96 4.96
CA MET A 119 -14.05 12.81 6.35
C MET A 119 -14.24 14.17 7.04
N ASN A 120 -13.33 15.12 6.82
CA ASN A 120 -13.45 16.48 7.36
C ASN A 120 -14.63 17.24 6.74
N ALA A 121 -14.84 17.11 5.43
CA ALA A 121 -16.01 17.69 4.76
C ALA A 121 -17.33 17.14 5.34
N ALA A 122 -17.42 15.82 5.53
CA ALA A 122 -18.57 15.19 6.18
C ALA A 122 -18.80 15.70 7.61
N LYS A 123 -17.71 15.84 8.40
CA LYS A 123 -17.78 16.41 9.75
C LYS A 123 -18.32 17.83 9.75
N THR A 124 -17.85 18.69 8.85
CA THR A 124 -18.32 20.07 8.73
C THR A 124 -19.80 20.14 8.37
N MET A 125 -20.28 19.29 7.45
CA MET A 125 -21.69 19.22 7.09
C MET A 125 -22.57 18.78 8.26
N LEU A 126 -22.10 17.81 9.07
CA LEU A 126 -22.80 17.36 10.27
C LEU A 126 -22.90 18.46 11.33
N MET A 127 -21.81 19.18 11.60
CA MET A 127 -21.79 20.30 12.54
C MET A 127 -22.75 21.42 12.11
N LYS A 128 -22.77 21.77 10.82
CA LYS A 128 -23.71 22.77 10.27
C LYS A 128 -25.16 22.32 10.40
N THR A 129 -25.43 21.03 10.21
CA THR A 129 -26.79 20.49 10.35
C THR A 129 -27.26 20.54 11.81
N LEU A 130 -26.38 20.21 12.76
CA LEU A 130 -26.66 20.33 14.20
C LEU A 130 -26.95 21.79 14.61
N SER A 131 -26.21 22.76 14.08
CA SER A 131 -26.45 24.18 14.37
C SER A 131 -27.73 24.75 13.75
N LEU A 132 -28.29 24.11 12.72
CA LEU A 132 -29.58 24.50 12.13
C LEU A 132 -30.78 23.99 12.95
N GLY A 133 -30.57 23.01 13.84
CA GLY A 133 -31.59 22.48 14.73
C GLY A 133 -31.66 23.17 16.11
N GLN A 134 -30.84 24.19 16.34
CA GLN A 134 -30.90 25.10 17.48
C GLN A 134 -31.58 26.40 17.06
#